data_AF-A0A706BTU0-F1
#
_entry.id   AF-A0A706BTU0-F1
#
_cell.length_a   1.000
_cell.length_b   1.000
_cell.length_c   1.000
_cell.angle_alpha   90.00
_cell.angle_beta   90.00
_cell.angle_gamma   90.00
#
_symmetry.space_group_name_H-M   'P 1'
#
loop_
_entity.id
_entity.type
_entity.pdbx_description
1 polymer ?
#
loop_
_entity_poly.entity_id
_entity_poly.type
_entity_poly.pdbx_seq_one_letter_code
_entity_poly.pdbx_strand_id
1 'polypeptide(L)' 'MSVAHVALPVPLPRTFDYLLPEGGVAKAGCRVRVPFGKQQERVGIVVSISDHSELPL' A
#
# COMPACT_ATOMS: atom_id res chain seq x y z
N MET A 1 6.32 -5.45 -11.51
CA MET A 1 5.32 -4.44 -11.11
C MET A 1 5.70 -3.99 -9.71
N SER A 2 5.72 -2.68 -9.43
CA SER A 2 6.09 -2.21 -8.10
C SER A 2 4.92 -2.31 -7.13
N VAL A 3 5.22 -2.76 -5.92
CA VAL A 3 4.29 -2.98 -4.81
C VAL A 3 4.63 -1.99 -3.70
N ALA A 4 3.63 -1.23 -3.23
CA ALA A 4 3.74 -0.42 -2.03
C ALA A 4 3.25 -1.21 -0.82
N HIS A 5 4.09 -1.32 0.20
CA HIS A 5 3.71 -1.86 1.49
C HIS A 5 3.21 -0.70 2.36
N VAL A 6 1.90 -0.67 2.62
CA VAL A 6 1.23 0.47 3.26
C VAL A 6 0.77 0.11 4.67
N ALA A 7 1.16 0.92 5.64
CA ALA A 7 0.61 0.88 6.99
C ALA A 7 -0.72 1.66 7.05
N LEU A 8 -1.75 1.05 7.63
CA LEU A 8 -3.07 1.64 7.78
C LEU A 8 -3.42 1.84 9.27
N PRO A 9 -4.22 2.86 9.62
CA PRO A 9 -4.66 3.11 11.00
C PRO A 9 -5.76 2.11 11.41
N VAL A 10 -5.37 0.84 11.54
CA VAL A 10 -6.20 -0.29 11.98
C VAL A 10 -5.45 -1.09 13.04
N PRO A 11 -6.14 -1.80 13.95
CA PRO A 11 -5.49 -2.60 14.99
C PRO A 11 -4.96 -3.93 14.45
N LEU A 12 -4.17 -3.89 13.37
CA LEU A 12 -3.53 -5.04 12.74
C LEU A 12 -2.04 -4.75 12.61
N PRO A 13 -1.14 -5.53 13.25
CA PRO A 13 0.30 -5.25 13.29
C PRO A 13 1.01 -5.74 12.02
N ARG A 14 0.54 -5.30 10.84
CA ARG A 14 1.11 -5.64 9.53
C ARG A 14 0.85 -4.54 8.51
N THR A 15 1.62 -4.56 7.42
CA THR A 15 1.36 -3.75 6.22
C THR A 15 0.36 -4.44 5.29
N PHE A 16 -0.13 -3.68 4.32
CA PHE A 16 -1.00 -4.14 3.24
C PHE A 16 -0.38 -3.79 1.90
N ASP A 17 -0.40 -4.75 0.99
CA ASP A 17 0.27 -4.64 -0.29
C ASP A 17 -0.68 -4.04 -1.34
N TYR A 18 -0.18 -3.04 -2.06
CA TYR A 18 -0.91 -2.37 -3.12
C TYR A 18 -0.05 -2.25 -4.37
N LEU A 19 -0.64 -2.56 -5.52
CA LEU A 19 -0.02 -2.30 -6.81
C LEU A 19 0.08 -0.80 -7.06
N LEU A 20 1.27 -0.34 -7.45
CA LEU A 20 1.40 1.00 -8.01
C LEU A 20 0.88 1.01 -9.45
N PRO A 21 0.07 2.00 -9.83
CA PRO A 21 -0.30 2.19 -11.22
C PRO A 21 0.95 2.50 -12.06
N GLU A 22 0.91 2.21 -13.36
CA GLU A 22 2.01 2.56 -14.27
C GLU A 22 2.31 4.06 -14.21
N GLY A 23 3.60 4.39 -14.06
CA GLY A 23 4.05 5.78 -13.87
C GLY A 23 3.74 6.39 -12.50
N GLY A 24 3.08 5.66 -11.60
CA GLY A 24 2.85 6.08 -10.23
C GLY A 24 4.16 6.16 -9.44
N VAL A 25 4.34 7.26 -8.70
CA VAL A 25 5.51 7.46 -7.83
C VAL A 25 5.04 7.55 -6.39
N ALA A 26 5.53 6.64 -5.56
CA ALA A 26 5.45 6.74 -4.11
C ALA A 26 6.84 6.59 -3.51
N LYS A 27 7.03 6.99 -2.26
CA LYS A 27 8.26 6.77 -1.50
C LYS A 27 7.90 6.42 -0.06
N ALA A 28 8.80 5.74 0.64
CA ALA A 28 8.65 5.51 2.08
C ALA A 28 8.42 6.84 2.83
N GLY A 29 7.47 6.84 3.77
CA GLY A 29 7.03 8.02 4.52
C GLY A 29 5.95 8.86 3.84
N CYS A 30 5.65 8.64 2.55
CA CYS A 30 4.55 9.33 1.88
C CYS A 30 3.19 8.81 2.35
N ARG A 31 2.21 9.72 2.43
CA ARG A 31 0.80 9.35 2.60
C ARG A 31 0.19 8.96 1.26
N VAL A 32 -0.63 7.94 1.26
CA VAL A 32 -1.36 7.44 0.08
C VAL A 32 -2.81 7.18 0.43
N ARG A 33 -3.70 7.35 -0.54
CA ARG A 33 -5.11 6.92 -0.43
C ARG A 33 -5.24 5.58 -1.13
N VAL A 34 -5.76 4.59 -0.41
CA VAL A 34 -5.86 3.21 -0.89
C VAL A 34 -7.25 2.63 -0.61
N PRO A 35 -7.74 1.70 -1.45
CA PRO A 35 -8.95 0.96 -1.15
C PRO A 35 -8.72 0.04 0.06
N PHE A 36 -9.71 -0.06 0.95
CA PHE A 36 -9.65 -0.90 2.13
C PHE A 36 -11.04 -1.43 2.50
N GLY A 37 -11.26 -2.73 2.30
CA GLY A 37 -12.59 -3.34 2.43
C GLY A 37 -13.46 -3.11 1.19
N LYS A 38 -14.78 -3.36 1.30
CA LYS A 38 -15.66 -3.42 0.12
C LYS A 38 -15.93 -2.08 -0.58
N GLN A 39 -15.97 -0.97 0.16
CA GLN A 39 -16.38 0.35 -0.39
C GLN A 39 -15.74 1.53 0.34
N GLN A 40 -14.59 1.35 0.97
CA GLN A 40 -13.93 2.43 1.71
C GLN A 40 -12.55 2.69 1.14
N GLU A 41 -12.20 3.96 1.04
CA GLU A 41 -10.82 4.39 0.90
C GLU A 41 -10.28 4.78 2.28
N ARG A 42 -8.98 4.56 2.51
CA ARG A 42 -8.29 5.03 3.71
C ARG A 42 -6.98 5.69 3.35
N VAL A 43 -6.56 6.60 4.21
CA VAL A 43 -5.20 7.17 4.15
C VAL A 43 -4.27 6.25 4.93
N GLY A 44 -3.20 5.82 4.27
CA GLY A 44 -2.11 5.05 4.87
C GLY A 44 -0.76 5.73 4.63
N ILE A 45 0.29 5.15 5.19
CA ILE A 45 1.68 5.58 5.00
C ILE A 45 2.44 4.46 4.31
N VAL A 46 3.15 4.79 3.24
CA VAL A 46 4.05 3.84 2.58
C VAL A 46 5.24 3.57 3.49
N VAL A 47 5.45 2.31 3.84
CA VAL A 47 6.59 1.86 4.64
C VAL A 47 7.77 1.55 3.74
N SER A 48 7.52 0.86 2.61
CA SER A 48 8.53 0.48 1.64
C SER A 48 7.90 0.23 0.26
N ILE A 49 8.75 0.15 -0.76
CA ILE A 49 8.37 -0.23 -2.13
C ILE A 49 9.29 -1.37 -2.55
N SER A 50 8.73 -2.41 -3.15
CA SER A 50 9.48 -3.56 -3.66
C SER A 50 8.86 -4.06 -4.97
N ASP A 51 9.48 -5.06 -5.59
CA ASP A 51 8.94 -5.75 -6.77
C ASP A 51 8.27 -7.10 -6.41
N HIS A 52 8.00 -7.32 -5.12
CA HIS A 52 7.47 -8.57 -4.58
C HIS A 52 6.25 -8.33 -3.68
N SER A 53 5.32 -9.27 -3.72
CA SER A 53 4.16 -9.37 -2.82
C SER A 53 4.11 -10.81 -2.31
N GLU A 54 3.71 -10.99 -1.05
CA GLU A 54 3.48 -12.33 -0.50
C GLU A 54 2.23 -12.99 -1.10
N LEU A 55 1.35 -12.19 -1.70
CA LEU A 55 0.17 -12.62 -2.42
C LEU A 55 0.40 -12.57 -3.94
N PRO A 56 -0.24 -13.46 -4.72
CA PRO A 56 -0.21 -13.38 -6.18
C PRO A 56 -0.66 -12.00 -6.68
N LEU A 57 0.07 -11.47 -7.67
CA LEU A 57 -0.20 -10.19 -8.33
C LEU A 57 -1.24 -10.32 -9.43
#